data_AF-A0A5E4R4R5-F1
#
_entry.id   AF-A0A5E4R4R5-F1
#
_cell.length_a   1.000
_cell.length_b   1.000
_cell.length_c   1.000
_cell.angle_alpha   90.00
_cell.angle_beta   90.00
_cell.angle_gamma   90.00
#
_symmetry.space_group_name_H-M   'P 1'
#
loop_
_entity.id
_entity.type
_entity.pdbx_description
1 polymer ?
#
loop_
_entity_poly.entity_id
_entity_poly.type
_entity_poly.pdbx_seq_one_letter_code
_entity_poly.pdbx_strand_id
1 'polypeptide(L)'
;MYGLECFFLTLITVFAYEKDITFSVQAGSTDCFYHKVLVRILRSFLIVGRVIVADYKKQENAHRHTSILEGDYRICFDNTFSTFSQKTVKTYMMRVSDIVESVIKLKENVSAARRLQELLSAHEARDRNLAEEMCA
;
A
#
# COMPACT_ATOMS: atom_id res chain seq x y z
N MET A 1 30.12 2.94 -2.15
CA MET A 1 29.15 2.42 -1.16
C MET A 1 27.86 3.23 -1.06
N TYR A 2 27.81 4.51 -1.47
CA TYR A 2 26.59 5.34 -1.38
C TYR A 2 25.52 5.09 -2.47
N GLY A 3 25.87 4.37 -3.55
CA GLY A 3 24.97 4.15 -4.68
C GLY A 3 23.85 3.13 -4.44
N LEU A 4 24.13 2.06 -3.67
CA LEU A 4 23.14 1.00 -3.40
C LEU A 4 22.09 1.44 -2.37
N GLU A 5 22.51 2.19 -1.36
CA GLU A 5 21.64 2.85 -0.38
C GLU A 5 20.68 3.83 -1.08
N CYS A 6 21.20 4.65 -2.01
CA CYS A 6 20.41 5.59 -2.81
C CYS A 6 19.42 4.87 -3.74
N PHE A 7 19.84 3.74 -4.34
CA PHE A 7 19.00 2.91 -5.20
C PHE A 7 17.86 2.23 -4.41
N PHE A 8 18.13 1.75 -3.21
CA PHE A 8 17.12 1.18 -2.33
C PHE A 8 16.12 2.23 -1.84
N LEU A 9 16.60 3.41 -1.44
CA LEU A 9 15.76 4.54 -1.05
C LEU A 9 14.85 4.99 -2.19
N THR A 10 15.36 5.08 -3.42
CA THR A 10 14.56 5.42 -4.59
C THR A 10 13.52 4.34 -4.91
N LEU A 11 13.88 3.05 -4.88
CA LEU A 11 12.91 1.96 -5.04
C LEU A 11 11.81 2.00 -3.97
N ILE A 12 12.17 2.15 -2.70
CA ILE A 12 11.22 2.24 -1.58
C ILE A 12 10.29 3.45 -1.76
N THR A 13 10.82 4.61 -2.18
CA THR A 13 9.98 5.78 -2.47
C THR A 13 9.06 5.57 -3.69
N VAL A 14 9.49 4.83 -4.71
CA VAL A 14 8.67 4.52 -5.91
C VAL A 14 7.57 3.49 -5.61
N PHE A 15 7.84 2.46 -4.82
CA PHE A 15 6.81 1.51 -4.36
C PHE A 15 5.86 2.13 -3.32
N ALA A 16 6.31 3.15 -2.59
CA ALA A 16 5.50 3.94 -1.68
C ALA A 16 4.70 5.05 -2.38
N TYR A 17 4.99 5.35 -3.65
CA TYR A 17 4.21 6.29 -4.44
C TYR A 17 2.83 5.67 -4.71
N GLU A 18 1.90 6.02 -3.83
CA GLU A 18 0.47 6.24 -4.08
C GLU A 18 -0.10 5.53 -5.31
N LYS A 19 -0.88 4.46 -5.10
CA LYS A 19 -1.81 4.01 -6.14
C LYS A 19 -2.85 5.11 -6.34
N ASP A 20 -2.64 5.93 -7.36
CA ASP A 20 -3.63 6.86 -7.87
C ASP A 20 -4.64 6.10 -8.72
N ILE A 21 -5.91 6.27 -8.39
CA ILE A 21 -7.02 5.77 -9.18
C ILE A 21 -7.63 6.97 -9.87
N THR A 22 -7.53 6.97 -11.20
CA THR A 22 -8.25 7.93 -12.04
C THR A 22 -9.47 7.23 -12.62
N PHE A 23 -10.66 7.75 -12.35
CA PHE A 23 -11.91 7.26 -12.94
C PHE A 23 -12.78 8.44 -13.37
N SER A 24 -13.75 8.16 -14.23
CA SER A 24 -14.54 9.19 -14.88
C SER A 24 -16.03 8.96 -14.65
N VAL A 25 -16.69 9.95 -14.03
CA VAL A 25 -18.11 9.88 -13.62
C VAL A 25 -18.99 10.52 -14.70
N GLN A 26 -19.94 9.75 -15.25
CA GLN A 26 -20.82 10.19 -16.34
C GLN A 26 -21.68 11.40 -15.93
N ALA A 27 -22.11 12.18 -16.93
CA ALA A 27 -23.06 13.28 -16.73
C ALA A 27 -24.38 12.75 -16.12
N GLY A 28 -24.93 13.46 -15.14
CA GLY A 28 -26.19 13.07 -14.49
C GLY A 28 -26.07 11.87 -13.54
N SER A 29 -24.85 11.41 -13.23
CA SER A 29 -24.63 10.17 -12.46
C SER A 29 -23.83 10.38 -11.18
N THR A 30 -23.96 9.41 -10.26
CA THR A 30 -23.15 9.31 -9.04
C THR A 30 -22.52 7.92 -9.00
N ASP A 31 -21.19 7.86 -8.92
CA ASP A 31 -20.45 6.60 -8.80
C ASP A 31 -19.99 6.40 -7.37
N CYS A 32 -20.20 5.20 -6.82
CA CYS A 32 -19.84 4.87 -5.44
C CYS A 32 -18.92 3.66 -5.35
N PHE A 33 -17.87 3.78 -4.54
CA PHE A 33 -16.93 2.71 -4.20
C PHE A 33 -17.17 2.24 -2.78
N TYR A 34 -17.06 0.91 -2.57
CA TYR A 34 -17.21 0.29 -1.26
C TYR A 34 -15.86 -0.25 -0.79
N HIS A 35 -15.48 0.05 0.44
CA HIS A 35 -14.27 -0.46 1.07
C HIS A 35 -14.61 -1.07 2.43
N LYS A 36 -14.40 -2.38 2.56
CA LYS A 36 -14.64 -3.11 3.80
C LYS A 36 -13.43 -2.98 4.72
N VAL A 37 -13.61 -2.35 5.88
CA VAL A 37 -12.57 -2.25 6.92
C VAL A 37 -12.93 -3.23 8.03
N LEU A 38 -12.10 -4.26 8.20
CA LEU A 38 -12.17 -5.20 9.32
C LEU A 38 -11.15 -4.77 10.38
N VAL A 39 -11.63 -4.20 11.49
CA VAL A 39 -10.79 -3.87 12.64
C VAL A 39 -10.73 -5.09 13.55
N ARG A 40 -9.56 -5.73 13.66
CA ARG A 40 -9.32 -6.80 14.65
C ARG A 40 -9.15 -6.21 16.06
N ILE A 41 -10.17 -5.51 16.57
CA ILE A 41 -10.21 -5.15 17.98
C ILE A 41 -11.54 -5.63 18.55
N LEU A 42 -11.43 -6.53 19.54
CA LEU A 42 -12.50 -7.06 20.35
C LEU A 42 -13.35 -5.91 20.93
N ARG A 43 -14.46 -5.56 20.28
CA ARG A 43 -15.78 -5.38 20.90
C ARG A 43 -16.76 -4.74 19.92
N SER A 44 -17.84 -5.48 19.72
CA SER A 44 -19.06 -5.09 19.03
C SER A 44 -19.51 -3.68 19.42
N PHE A 45 -19.55 -2.77 18.45
CA PHE A 45 -20.51 -1.68 18.47
C PHE A 45 -20.91 -1.37 17.03
N LEU A 46 -22.02 -1.99 16.62
CA LEU A 46 -22.65 -1.80 15.32
C LEU A 46 -23.18 -0.35 15.26
N ILE A 47 -22.47 0.53 14.56
CA ILE A 47 -22.99 1.87 14.23
C ILE A 47 -23.33 1.88 12.75
N VAL A 48 -24.60 1.64 12.45
CA VAL A 48 -25.17 1.68 11.10
C VAL A 48 -25.29 3.14 10.64
N GLY A 49 -24.67 3.46 9.49
CA GLY A 49 -25.15 4.52 8.58
C GLY A 49 -24.94 5.98 8.98
N ARG A 50 -23.79 6.37 9.54
CA ARG A 50 -23.44 7.80 9.73
C ARG A 50 -22.55 8.34 8.59
N VAL A 51 -22.90 9.51 8.06
CA VAL A 51 -22.06 10.27 7.11
C VAL A 51 -20.85 10.81 7.86
N ILE A 52 -19.65 10.36 7.49
CA ILE A 52 -18.40 10.72 8.17
C ILE A 52 -17.84 12.03 7.60
N VAL A 53 -17.91 12.19 6.29
CA VAL A 53 -17.47 13.39 5.56
C VAL A 53 -18.39 13.60 4.36
N ALA A 54 -18.87 14.82 4.16
CA ALA A 54 -19.58 15.23 2.96
C ALA A 54 -19.06 16.61 2.55
N ASP A 55 -18.38 16.67 1.42
CA ASP A 55 -17.92 17.92 0.81
C ASP A 55 -18.73 18.23 -0.43
N TYR A 56 -19.18 19.48 -0.52
CA TYR A 56 -19.92 19.98 -1.67
C TYR A 56 -19.09 21.06 -2.38
N LYS A 57 -18.88 20.90 -3.69
CA LYS A 57 -18.29 21.89 -4.60
C LYS A 57 -16.86 22.36 -4.24
N LYS A 58 -15.90 21.44 -4.13
CA LYS A 58 -14.45 21.78 -4.11
C LYS A 58 -13.70 21.11 -5.26
N GLN A 59 -12.79 21.87 -5.87
CA GLN A 59 -12.05 21.52 -7.10
C GLN A 59 -10.80 20.66 -6.79
N GLU A 60 -10.16 20.90 -5.65
CA GLU A 60 -9.14 20.06 -5.03
C GLU A 60 -9.38 20.03 -3.53
N ASN A 61 -9.41 18.83 -2.93
CA ASN A 61 -9.52 18.68 -1.48
C ASN A 61 -8.83 17.37 -1.08
N ALA A 62 -7.76 17.45 -0.30
CA ALA A 62 -7.06 16.29 0.24
C ALA A 62 -7.59 15.98 1.64
N HIS A 63 -8.49 14.99 1.74
CA HIS A 63 -9.02 14.53 3.03
C HIS A 63 -8.37 13.21 3.44
N ARG A 64 -7.54 13.27 4.49
CA ARG A 64 -6.96 12.10 5.14
C ARG A 64 -7.79 11.76 6.38
N HIS A 65 -8.71 10.80 6.23
CA HIS A 65 -9.49 10.28 7.36
C HIS A 65 -9.01 8.89 7.74
N THR A 66 -8.73 8.68 9.02
CA THR A 66 -8.38 7.35 9.54
C THR A 66 -9.67 6.67 9.97
N SER A 67 -10.03 5.56 9.34
CA SER A 67 -11.20 4.76 9.70
C SER A 67 -10.99 4.12 11.08
N ILE A 68 -11.62 4.70 12.11
CA ILE A 68 -11.54 4.21 13.51
C ILE A 68 -12.58 3.10 13.77
N LEU A 69 -13.58 2.96 12.90
CA LEU A 69 -14.72 2.07 13.08
C LEU A 69 -14.68 0.91 12.08
N GLU A 70 -15.15 -0.27 12.51
CA GLU A 70 -15.37 -1.42 11.63
C GLU A 70 -16.62 -1.21 10.78
N GLY A 71 -16.54 -1.47 9.47
CA GLY A 71 -17.70 -1.32 8.59
C GLY A 71 -17.38 -1.24 7.10
N ASP A 72 -18.43 -1.25 6.29
CA ASP A 72 -18.35 -1.04 4.84
C ASP A 72 -18.42 0.47 4.55
N TYR A 73 -17.28 1.08 4.29
CA TYR A 73 -17.16 2.48 3.95
C TYR A 73 -17.59 2.70 2.50
N ARG A 74 -18.51 3.64 2.28
CA ARG A 74 -18.96 4.03 0.93
C ARG A 74 -18.46 5.43 0.60
N ILE A 75 -17.72 5.54 -0.50
CA ILE A 75 -17.22 6.81 -1.04
C ILE A 75 -17.97 7.06 -2.34
N CYS A 76 -18.72 8.16 -2.43
CA CYS A 76 -19.50 8.50 -3.62
C CYS A 76 -19.00 9.80 -4.25
N PHE A 77 -18.93 9.82 -5.57
CA PHE A 77 -18.57 10.98 -6.37
C PHE A 77 -19.76 11.39 -7.21
N ASP A 78 -20.29 12.56 -6.92
CA ASP A 78 -21.50 13.07 -7.56
C ASP A 78 -21.15 13.97 -8.76
N ASN A 79 -21.70 13.62 -9.92
CA ASN A 79 -21.67 14.42 -11.14
C ASN A 79 -23.09 14.64 -11.71
N THR A 80 -24.13 14.58 -10.86
CA THR A 80 -25.54 14.79 -11.26
C THR A 80 -25.81 16.21 -11.79
N PHE A 81 -24.99 17.20 -11.41
CA PHE A 81 -25.12 18.57 -11.90
C PHE A 81 -24.72 18.74 -13.37
N SER A 82 -23.82 17.91 -13.88
CA SER A 82 -23.36 18.01 -15.27
C SER A 82 -24.38 17.34 -16.19
N THR A 83 -24.90 18.07 -17.17
CA THR A 83 -25.87 17.56 -18.15
C THR A 83 -25.22 16.96 -19.40
N PHE A 84 -23.94 17.29 -19.65
CA PHE A 84 -23.25 16.88 -20.88
C PHE A 84 -21.80 16.45 -20.66
N SER A 85 -21.09 17.02 -19.68
CA SER A 85 -19.68 16.73 -19.44
C SER A 85 -19.44 15.66 -18.39
N GLN A 86 -18.56 14.72 -18.72
CA GLN A 86 -18.01 13.75 -17.77
C GLN A 86 -17.02 14.45 -16.83
N LYS A 87 -16.98 14.03 -15.56
CA LYS A 87 -16.00 14.52 -14.58
C LYS A 87 -14.90 13.48 -14.36
N THR A 88 -13.66 13.86 -14.60
CA THR A 88 -12.48 13.04 -14.25
C THR A 88 -12.10 13.30 -12.80
N VAL A 89 -12.01 12.24 -12.00
CA VAL A 89 -11.63 12.30 -10.59
C VAL A 89 -10.37 11.49 -10.38
N LYS A 90 -9.38 12.09 -9.73
CA LYS A 90 -8.17 11.42 -9.26
C LYS A 90 -8.27 11.24 -7.74
N THR A 91 -8.10 10.01 -7.25
CA THR A 91 -8.12 9.71 -5.82
C THR A 91 -6.98 8.77 -5.46
N TYR A 92 -6.46 8.91 -4.24
CA TYR A 92 -5.38 8.09 -3.72
C TYR A 92 -5.97 7.10 -2.71
N MET A 93 -6.09 5.84 -3.11
CA MET A 93 -6.64 4.78 -2.26
C MET A 93 -5.60 3.69 -2.04
N MET A 94 -4.97 3.67 -0.87
CA MET A 94 -4.04 2.61 -0.49
C MET A 94 -4.82 1.47 0.17
N ARG A 95 -4.90 0.29 -0.46
CA ARG A 95 -5.53 -0.88 0.18
C ARG A 95 -4.50 -1.60 1.03
N VAL A 96 -4.94 -2.13 2.18
CA VAL A 96 -4.10 -2.98 3.05
C VAL A 96 -3.54 -4.19 2.28
N SER A 97 -4.29 -4.73 1.31
CA SER A 97 -3.84 -5.83 0.45
C SER A 97 -2.62 -5.46 -0.40
N ASP A 98 -2.52 -4.22 -0.87
CA ASP A 98 -1.39 -3.76 -1.69
C ASP A 98 -0.10 -3.66 -0.84
N ILE A 99 -0.24 -3.38 0.47
CA ILE A 99 0.87 -3.42 1.44
C ILE A 99 1.32 -4.86 1.69
N VAL A 100 0.36 -5.77 1.89
CA VAL A 100 0.65 -7.20 2.15
C VAL A 100 1.44 -7.82 1.00
N GLU A 101 1.05 -7.54 -0.26
CA GLU A 101 1.78 -8.05 -1.43
C GLU A 101 3.23 -7.53 -1.46
N SER A 102 3.42 -6.24 -1.17
CA SER A 102 4.74 -5.61 -1.15
C SER A 102 5.62 -6.19 -0.04
N VAL A 103 5.04 -6.46 1.14
CA VAL A 103 5.73 -7.10 2.28
C VAL A 103 6.09 -8.56 1.98
N ILE A 104 5.23 -9.30 1.25
CA ILE A 104 5.52 -10.68 0.82
C ILE A 104 6.75 -10.70 -0.10
N LYS A 105 6.80 -9.83 -1.11
CA LYS A 105 7.97 -9.72 -2.02
C LYS A 105 9.25 -9.34 -1.27
N LEU A 106 9.15 -8.41 -0.31
CA LEU A 106 10.26 -8.04 0.57
C LEU A 106 10.75 -9.24 1.39
N LYS A 107 9.84 -10.03 1.96
CA LYS A 107 10.16 -11.23 2.73
C LYS A 107 10.87 -12.28 1.87
N GLU A 108 10.43 -12.48 0.64
CA GLU A 108 11.07 -13.40 -0.31
C GLU A 108 12.50 -12.96 -0.64
N ASN A 109 12.70 -11.68 -0.97
CA ASN A 109 14.03 -11.15 -1.28
C ASN A 109 14.98 -11.23 -0.08
N VAL A 110 14.50 -10.90 1.13
CA VAL A 110 15.29 -11.02 2.37
C VAL A 110 15.65 -12.48 2.64
N SER A 111 14.71 -13.42 2.40
CA SER A 111 14.98 -14.85 2.57
C SER A 111 16.01 -15.39 1.58
N ALA A 112 16.01 -14.90 0.34
CA ALA A 112 16.99 -15.26 -0.67
C ALA A 112 18.39 -14.74 -0.32
N ALA A 113 18.49 -13.49 0.13
CA ALA A 113 19.76 -12.90 0.57
C ALA A 113 20.37 -13.66 1.75
N ARG A 114 19.54 -14.06 2.72
CA ARG A 114 19.98 -14.85 3.88
C ARG A 114 20.58 -16.20 3.48
N ARG A 115 19.99 -16.90 2.50
CA ARG A 115 20.53 -18.18 2.01
C ARG A 115 21.93 -18.04 1.42
N LEU A 116 22.18 -16.95 0.69
CA LEU A 116 23.50 -16.68 0.12
C LEU A 116 24.52 -16.35 1.21
N GLN A 117 24.13 -15.61 2.26
CA GLN A 117 25.00 -15.36 3.41
C GLN A 117 25.37 -16.64 4.15
N GLU A 118 24.42 -17.56 4.33
CA GLU A 118 24.66 -18.86 4.97
C GLU A 118 25.64 -19.71 4.13
N LEU A 119 25.47 -19.76 2.81
CA LEU A 119 26.41 -20.42 1.90
C LEU A 119 27.82 -19.82 1.95
N LEU A 120 27.92 -18.49 1.96
CA LEU A 120 29.21 -17.81 2.06
C LEU A 120 29.92 -18.13 3.38
N SER A 121 29.18 -18.09 4.50
CA SER A 121 29.71 -18.40 5.82
C SER A 121 30.21 -19.85 5.93
N ALA A 122 29.52 -20.79 5.28
CA ALA A 122 29.94 -22.18 5.22
C ALA A 122 31.22 -22.36 4.38
N HIS A 123 31.34 -21.63 3.27
CA HIS A 123 32.54 -21.66 2.45
C HIS A 123 33.75 -21.07 3.19
N GLU A 124 33.58 -19.94 3.88
CA GLU A 124 34.63 -19.31 4.67
C GLU A 124 35.10 -20.18 5.84
N ALA A 125 34.20 -20.92 6.48
CA ALA A 125 34.55 -21.86 7.54
C ALA A 125 35.35 -23.05 6.99
N ARG A 126 34.95 -23.57 5.82
CA ARG A 126 35.67 -24.66 5.15
C ARG A 126 37.08 -24.26 4.76
N ASP A 127 37.25 -23.06 4.20
CA ASP A 127 38.56 -22.57 3.76
C ASP A 127 39.50 -22.35 4.95
N ARG A 128 38.97 -21.89 6.10
CA ARG A 128 39.73 -21.83 7.35
C ARG A 128 40.22 -23.20 7.80
N ASN A 129 39.34 -24.20 7.81
CA ASN A 129 39.72 -25.56 8.20
C ASN A 129 40.79 -26.16 7.28
N LEU A 130 40.70 -25.94 5.97
CA LEU A 130 41.70 -26.39 4.99
C LEU A 130 43.06 -25.69 5.18
N ALA A 131 43.06 -24.39 5.47
CA ALA A 131 44.28 -23.65 5.74
C ALA A 131 44.97 -24.13 7.04
N GLU A 132 44.19 -24.48 8.06
CA GLU A 132 44.70 -25.08 9.30
C GLU A 132 45.28 -26.49 9.07
N GLU A 133 44.65 -27.33 8.24
CA GLU A 133 45.17 -28.66 7.87
C GLU A 133 46.47 -28.60 7.06
N MET A 134 46.66 -27.58 6.23
CA MET A 134 47.90 -27.39 5.45
C MET A 134 49.09 -26.87 6.27
N CYS A 135 48.85 -26.37 7.49
CA CYS A 135 49.88 -25.89 8.39
C CYS A 135 50.31 -26.91 9.46
N ALA A 136 49.80 -28.15 9.38
CA ALA A 136 50.22 -29.31 10.18
C ALA A 136 51.12 -30.25 9.37
#